data_AF-A0A7X9DC03-F1
#
_entry.id   AF-A0A7X9DC03-F1
#
_cell.length_a   1.000
_cell.length_b   1.000
_cell.length_c   1.000
_cell.angle_alpha   90.00
_cell.angle_beta   90.00
_cell.angle_gamma   90.00
#
_symmetry.space_group_name_H-M   'P 1'
#
loop_
_entity.id
_entity.type
_entity.pdbx_description
1 polymer ?
#
loop_
_entity_poly.entity_id
_entity_poly.type
_entity_poly.pdbx_seq_one_letter_code
_entity_poly.pdbx_strand_id
1 'polypeptide(L)'
;MQPKLTNKIFAFKRKAYLNNFLEKVKNEQKIDPKAFWQFREFYSSGFFDFNKTNIEISSILQFYNLVNDKNDILTFNSQYLKSIESIVNSLNFFDKKNLDCQNIIFENKNSLICENKDKNINILFLKSIDEMKQVNGLFDYLGKEQKLLKDKYWLSQTTIYLN
;
A
#
# COMPACT_ATOMS: atom_id res chain seq x y z
N MET A 1 -3.37 21.44 8.93
CA MET A 1 -1.89 21.49 8.88
C MET A 1 -1.42 20.54 7.78
N GLN A 2 -0.63 21.01 6.82
CA GLN A 2 -0.17 20.17 5.70
C GLN A 2 0.96 19.22 6.15
N PRO A 3 0.92 17.92 5.81
CA PRO A 3 1.87 16.90 6.29
C PRO A 3 3.34 17.19 5.92
N LYS A 4 3.58 17.91 4.81
CA LYS A 4 4.90 18.13 4.18
C LYS A 4 5.96 18.77 5.08
N LEU A 5 5.60 19.54 6.10
CA LEU A 5 6.56 20.30 6.93
C LEU A 5 6.95 19.60 8.25
N THR A 6 6.15 18.66 8.76
CA THR A 6 6.31 18.18 10.15
C THR A 6 7.19 16.94 10.32
N ASN A 7 7.45 16.18 9.26
CA ASN A 7 8.08 14.84 9.35
C ASN A 7 9.61 14.84 9.22
N LYS A 8 10.22 15.95 8.79
CA LYS A 8 11.68 16.09 8.70
C LYS A 8 12.36 16.32 10.05
N ILE A 9 11.63 16.77 11.08
CA ILE A 9 12.24 17.33 12.31
C ILE A 9 12.07 16.41 13.52
N PHE A 10 11.11 15.46 13.51
CA PHE A 10 10.75 14.72 14.74
C PHE A 10 10.52 13.22 14.52
N ALA A 11 11.57 12.41 14.67
CA ALA A 11 11.50 10.94 14.61
C ALA A 11 10.46 10.34 15.57
N PHE A 12 10.21 10.99 16.71
CA PHE A 12 9.18 10.56 17.66
C PHE A 12 7.76 10.55 17.06
N LYS A 13 7.44 11.48 16.14
CA LYS A 13 6.14 11.52 15.48
C LYS A 13 5.95 10.34 14.53
N ARG A 14 6.99 9.96 13.80
CA ARG A 14 6.97 8.79 12.92
C ARG A 14 6.73 7.50 13.70
N LYS A 15 7.44 7.34 14.82
CA LYS A 15 7.23 6.20 15.73
C LYS A 15 5.81 6.17 16.28
N ALA A 16 5.23 7.31 16.65
CA ALA A 16 3.85 7.39 17.09
C ALA A 16 2.86 6.98 15.98
N TYR A 17 3.03 7.45 14.74
CA TYR A 17 2.18 7.04 13.62
C TYR A 17 2.26 5.54 13.34
N LEU A 18 3.47 4.97 13.36
CA LEU A 18 3.69 3.54 13.18
C LEU A 18 3.02 2.74 14.30
N ASN A 19 3.25 3.11 15.55
CA ASN A 19 2.66 2.41 16.70
C ASN A 19 1.13 2.46 16.65
N ASN A 20 0.54 3.64 16.40
CA ASN A 20 -0.90 3.80 16.28
C ASN A 20 -1.48 2.96 15.12
N PHE A 21 -0.79 2.91 13.98
CA PHE A 21 -1.21 2.05 12.86
C PHE A 21 -1.17 0.57 13.24
N LEU A 22 -0.08 0.10 13.86
CA LEU A 22 0.06 -1.29 14.28
C LEU A 22 -0.95 -1.69 15.35
N GLU A 23 -1.24 -0.82 16.32
CA GLU A 23 -2.28 -1.04 17.32
C GLU A 23 -3.66 -1.14 16.68
N LYS A 24 -3.98 -0.24 15.73
CA LYS A 24 -5.24 -0.31 14.99
C LYS A 24 -5.39 -1.61 14.22
N VAL A 25 -4.33 -2.06 13.54
CA VAL A 25 -4.34 -3.34 12.81
C VAL A 25 -4.55 -4.52 13.76
N LYS A 26 -3.90 -4.52 14.92
CA LYS A 26 -4.08 -5.57 15.94
C LYS A 26 -5.49 -5.57 16.51
N ASN A 27 -6.06 -4.40 16.81
CA ASN A 27 -7.40 -4.30 17.40
C ASN A 27 -8.50 -4.68 16.40
N GLU A 28 -8.36 -4.27 15.13
CA GLU A 28 -9.35 -4.55 14.09
C GLU A 28 -9.13 -5.90 13.39
N GLN A 29 -8.01 -6.57 13.66
CA GLN A 29 -7.61 -7.84 13.04
C GLN A 29 -7.56 -7.77 11.50
N LYS A 30 -7.28 -6.58 10.96
CA LYS A 30 -7.19 -6.32 9.51
C LYS A 30 -6.37 -5.06 9.25
N ILE A 31 -5.79 -4.99 8.05
CA ILE A 31 -5.32 -3.71 7.50
C ILE A 31 -6.51 -3.03 6.84
N ASP A 32 -6.92 -1.89 7.41
CA ASP A 32 -7.87 -0.97 6.80
C ASP A 32 -7.14 -0.14 5.71
N PRO A 33 -7.56 -0.23 4.44
CA PRO A 33 -6.88 0.45 3.34
C PRO A 33 -6.80 1.97 3.53
N LYS A 34 -7.87 2.61 4.01
CA LYS A 34 -7.88 4.07 4.22
C LYS A 34 -6.90 4.49 5.31
N ALA A 35 -6.89 3.77 6.44
CA ALA A 35 -5.96 4.00 7.52
C ALA A 35 -4.51 3.77 7.09
N PHE A 36 -4.23 2.74 6.27
CA PHE A 36 -2.89 2.49 5.74
C PHE A 36 -2.41 3.64 4.84
N TRP A 37 -3.25 4.12 3.92
CA TRP A 37 -2.88 5.23 3.03
C TRP A 37 -2.63 6.53 3.80
N GLN A 38 -3.47 6.84 4.79
CA GLN A 38 -3.24 7.97 5.69
C GLN A 38 -1.92 7.80 6.46
N PHE A 39 -1.72 6.64 7.09
CA PHE A 39 -0.49 6.31 7.80
C PHE A 39 0.73 6.55 6.91
N ARG A 40 0.74 6.07 5.67
CA ARG A 40 1.85 6.22 4.73
C ARG A 40 2.24 7.69 4.51
N GLU A 41 1.26 8.55 4.24
CA GLU A 41 1.49 9.98 3.98
C GLU A 41 1.95 10.74 5.24
N PHE A 42 1.41 10.38 6.41
CA PHE A 42 1.78 10.99 7.68
C PHE A 42 3.06 10.42 8.30
N TYR A 43 3.45 9.19 7.97
CA TYR A 43 4.68 8.57 8.46
C TYR A 43 5.91 9.20 7.81
N SER A 44 5.88 9.38 6.49
CA SER A 44 6.98 9.96 5.74
C SER A 44 6.46 10.60 4.47
N SER A 45 6.51 11.92 4.38
CA SER A 45 6.05 12.63 3.19
C SER A 45 6.92 12.26 1.99
N GLY A 46 6.27 11.96 0.88
CA GLY A 46 6.91 11.45 -0.33
C GLY A 46 6.19 11.90 -1.59
N PHE A 47 6.45 11.19 -2.68
CA PHE A 47 5.82 11.40 -3.97
C PHE A 47 5.43 10.06 -4.60
N PHE A 48 4.56 10.13 -5.61
CA PHE A 48 4.10 8.97 -6.36
C PHE A 48 4.71 8.98 -7.75
N ASP A 49 5.27 7.84 -8.15
CA ASP A 49 5.65 7.53 -9.52
C ASP A 49 4.61 6.58 -10.10
N PHE A 50 4.04 6.95 -11.23
CA PHE A 50 2.94 6.24 -11.85
C PHE A 50 3.42 5.48 -13.08
N ASN A 51 3.00 4.22 -13.21
CA ASN A 51 3.36 3.40 -14.34
C ASN A 51 2.51 3.75 -15.56
N LYS A 52 3.04 4.65 -16.39
CA LYS A 52 2.39 5.12 -17.64
C LYS A 52 2.16 4.01 -18.68
N THR A 53 2.67 2.80 -18.47
CA THR A 53 2.33 1.65 -19.33
C THR A 53 0.95 1.08 -18.99
N ASN A 54 0.54 1.17 -17.72
CA ASN A 54 -0.67 0.53 -17.20
C ASN A 54 -1.78 1.53 -16.86
N ILE A 55 -1.41 2.77 -16.53
CA ILE A 55 -2.31 3.81 -16.06
C ILE A 55 -2.03 5.20 -16.66
N GLU A 56 -3.07 6.02 -16.72
CA GLU A 56 -2.99 7.43 -17.10
C GLU A 56 -3.62 8.27 -15.98
N ILE A 57 -3.04 9.45 -15.77
CA ILE A 57 -3.52 10.40 -14.77
C ILE A 57 -3.95 11.65 -15.50
N SER A 58 -5.26 11.88 -15.50
CA SER A 58 -5.85 13.15 -15.88
C SER A 58 -6.36 13.84 -14.61
N SER A 59 -7.63 13.64 -14.28
CA SER A 59 -8.28 14.05 -13.02
C SER A 59 -8.51 12.86 -12.07
N ILE A 60 -8.51 11.65 -12.60
CA ILE A 60 -8.67 10.37 -11.89
C ILE A 60 -7.63 9.36 -12.40
N LEU A 61 -7.45 8.28 -11.66
CA LEU A 61 -6.55 7.19 -12.07
C LEU A 61 -7.29 6.27 -13.06
N GLN A 62 -6.86 6.27 -14.32
CA GLN A 62 -7.48 5.47 -15.38
C GLN A 62 -6.63 4.25 -15.72
N PHE A 63 -7.27 3.08 -15.86
CA PHE A 63 -6.60 1.83 -16.24
C PHE A 63 -6.94 1.45 -17.68
N TYR A 64 -5.94 1.12 -18.49
CA TYR A 64 -6.15 0.67 -19.87
C TYR A 64 -5.32 -0.54 -20.30
N ASN A 65 -4.29 -0.92 -19.54
CA ASN A 65 -3.41 -2.02 -19.93
C ASN A 65 -3.03 -2.87 -18.70
N LEU A 66 -3.80 -3.95 -18.46
CA LEU A 66 -3.62 -4.89 -17.35
C LEU A 66 -3.45 -6.32 -17.89
N VAL A 67 -2.52 -6.49 -18.83
CA VAL A 67 -2.33 -7.73 -19.60
C VAL A 67 -1.56 -8.82 -18.85
N ASN A 68 -0.74 -8.45 -17.86
CA ASN A 68 0.05 -9.42 -17.09
C ASN A 68 -0.72 -9.92 -15.88
N ASP A 69 -0.24 -10.99 -15.25
CA ASP A 69 -0.82 -11.50 -14.00
C ASP A 69 -0.58 -10.58 -12.81
N LYS A 70 0.50 -9.79 -12.86
CA LYS A 70 0.80 -8.68 -11.95
C LYS A 70 1.18 -7.45 -12.77
N ASN A 71 0.48 -6.35 -12.53
CA ASN A 71 0.69 -5.08 -13.20
C ASN A 71 0.97 -4.02 -12.15
N ASP A 72 2.21 -3.56 -12.03
CA ASP A 72 2.56 -2.46 -11.13
C ASP A 72 1.93 -1.16 -11.66
N ILE A 73 1.22 -0.44 -10.80
CA ILE A 73 0.44 0.74 -11.20
C ILE A 73 1.03 2.01 -10.63
N LEU A 74 1.50 2.01 -9.39
CA LEU A 74 2.17 3.16 -8.81
C LEU A 74 3.17 2.73 -7.74
N THR A 75 4.19 3.56 -7.55
CA THR A 75 5.16 3.45 -6.48
C THR A 75 5.13 4.72 -5.65
N PHE A 76 4.95 4.61 -4.34
CA PHE A 76 5.18 5.70 -3.41
C PHE A 76 6.64 5.65 -2.93
N ASN A 77 7.34 6.77 -3.06
CA ASN A 77 8.72 6.92 -2.63
C ASN A 77 8.85 8.04 -1.58
N SER A 78 9.51 7.73 -0.48
CA SER A 78 9.89 8.69 0.55
C SER A 78 11.20 8.25 1.20
N GLN A 79 11.76 9.09 2.09
CA GLN A 79 13.01 8.76 2.78
C GLN A 79 12.92 7.48 3.63
N TYR A 80 11.78 7.23 4.28
CA TYR A 80 11.63 6.16 5.26
C TYR A 80 10.63 5.08 4.85
N LEU A 81 10.08 5.16 3.65
CA LEU A 81 9.02 4.26 3.21
C LEU A 81 9.00 4.20 1.69
N LYS A 82 8.97 2.97 1.15
CA LYS A 82 8.68 2.67 -0.24
C LYS A 82 7.46 1.74 -0.31
N SER A 83 6.48 2.05 -1.16
CA SER A 83 5.31 1.20 -1.39
C SER A 83 5.12 0.96 -2.88
N ILE A 84 4.96 -0.28 -3.30
CA ILE A 84 4.57 -0.65 -4.66
C ILE A 84 3.14 -1.12 -4.61
N GLU A 85 2.30 -0.54 -5.46
CA GLU A 85 0.93 -0.98 -5.64
C GLU A 85 0.79 -1.63 -7.02
N SER A 86 0.10 -2.78 -7.06
CA SER A 86 -0.10 -3.55 -8.28
C SER A 86 -1.55 -4.05 -8.37
N ILE A 87 -2.03 -4.23 -9.60
CA ILE A 87 -3.25 -5.01 -9.86
C ILE A 87 -2.85 -6.42 -10.26
N VAL A 88 -3.42 -7.41 -9.57
CA VAL A 88 -3.14 -8.82 -9.78
C VAL A 88 -4.41 -9.62 -10.08
N ASN A 89 -4.26 -10.70 -10.85
CA ASN A 89 -5.38 -11.54 -11.28
C ASN A 89 -5.72 -12.67 -10.27
N SER A 90 -4.93 -12.86 -9.21
CA SER A 90 -5.08 -14.00 -8.30
C SER A 90 -4.62 -13.70 -6.88
N LEU A 91 -5.21 -14.40 -5.91
CA LEU A 91 -4.79 -14.40 -4.50
C LEU A 91 -3.40 -15.01 -4.30
N ASN A 92 -2.92 -15.82 -5.25
CA ASN A 92 -1.60 -16.48 -5.17
C ASN A 92 -0.41 -15.50 -5.16
N PHE A 93 -0.65 -14.24 -5.51
CA PHE A 93 0.35 -13.17 -5.39
C PHE A 93 0.60 -12.72 -3.95
N PHE A 94 -0.21 -13.17 -3.00
CA PHE A 94 0.11 -13.09 -1.58
C PHE A 94 1.16 -14.16 -1.21
N ASP A 95 2.35 -14.04 -1.80
CA ASP A 95 3.47 -14.95 -1.53
C ASP A 95 4.37 -14.38 -0.44
N LYS A 96 4.27 -14.97 0.75
CA LYS A 96 5.08 -14.61 1.93
C LYS A 96 6.54 -15.03 1.76
N LYS A 97 6.86 -15.99 0.88
CA LYS A 97 8.21 -16.56 0.74
C LYS A 97 9.25 -15.54 0.28
N ASN A 98 8.81 -14.50 -0.41
CA ASN A 98 9.69 -13.43 -0.89
C ASN A 98 9.92 -12.33 0.16
N LEU A 99 9.25 -12.40 1.30
CA LEU A 99 9.47 -11.49 2.41
C LEU A 99 10.34 -12.23 3.43
N ASP A 100 11.58 -11.80 3.57
CA ASP A 100 12.56 -12.36 4.53
C ASP A 100 12.18 -12.02 5.98
N CYS A 101 11.01 -12.47 6.42
CA CYS A 101 10.40 -12.18 7.71
C CYS A 101 11.08 -12.96 8.83
N GLN A 102 11.57 -12.24 9.83
CA GLN A 102 12.14 -12.80 11.06
C GLN A 102 11.12 -12.80 12.21
N ASN A 103 10.32 -11.74 12.31
CA ASN A 103 9.32 -11.59 13.37
C ASN A 103 7.98 -11.15 12.79
N ILE A 104 6.93 -11.96 12.96
CA ILE A 104 5.58 -11.64 12.50
C ILE A 104 4.92 -10.73 13.53
N ILE A 105 4.53 -9.53 13.10
CA ILE A 105 3.83 -8.53 13.92
C ILE A 105 2.32 -8.72 13.81
N PHE A 106 1.83 -9.06 12.62
CA PHE A 106 0.43 -9.34 12.32
C PHE A 106 0.32 -10.21 11.07
N GLU A 107 -0.62 -11.14 11.07
CA GLU A 107 -0.86 -12.00 9.91
C GLU A 107 -2.32 -12.47 9.86
N ASN A 108 -2.90 -12.45 8.67
CA ASN A 108 -4.13 -13.16 8.35
C ASN A 108 -4.07 -13.69 6.91
N LYS A 109 -5.21 -14.15 6.38
CA LYS A 109 -5.28 -14.74 5.02
C LYS A 109 -4.78 -13.82 3.89
N ASN A 110 -4.91 -12.50 4.04
CA ASN A 110 -4.67 -11.51 2.98
C ASN A 110 -3.76 -10.36 3.44
N SER A 111 -3.10 -10.49 4.59
CA SER A 111 -2.30 -9.41 5.17
C SER A 111 -1.18 -9.97 6.02
N LEU A 112 0.00 -9.36 5.93
CA LEU A 112 1.18 -9.70 6.70
C LEU A 112 1.91 -8.41 7.04
N ILE A 113 2.28 -8.27 8.30
CA ILE A 113 3.23 -7.28 8.79
C ILE A 113 4.32 -8.03 9.50
N CYS A 114 5.58 -7.84 9.08
CA CYS A 114 6.70 -8.51 9.69
C CYS A 114 7.94 -7.61 9.74
N GLU A 115 8.83 -7.90 10.67
CA GLU A 115 10.19 -7.37 10.67
C GLU A 115 11.09 -8.28 9.82
N ASN A 116 11.91 -7.69 8.96
CA ASN A 116 12.90 -8.42 8.16
C ASN A 116 14.26 -8.52 8.88
N LYS A 117 15.24 -9.21 8.26
CA LYS A 117 16.61 -9.34 8.82
C LYS A 117 17.30 -8.01 9.12
N ASP A 118 17.03 -6.99 8.30
CA ASP A 118 17.60 -5.64 8.44
C ASP A 118 16.86 -4.77 9.46
N LYS A 119 15.94 -5.34 10.25
CA LYS A 119 15.08 -4.61 11.19
C LYS A 119 14.14 -3.59 10.53
N ASN A 120 13.90 -3.72 9.23
CA ASN A 120 12.86 -2.96 8.52
C ASN A 120 11.51 -3.66 8.66
N ILE A 121 10.42 -2.88 8.57
CA ILE A 121 9.07 -3.44 8.62
C ILE A 121 8.55 -3.60 7.20
N ASN A 122 8.17 -4.82 6.84
CA ASN A 122 7.44 -5.12 5.62
C ASN A 122 5.96 -5.22 5.91
N ILE A 123 5.15 -4.56 5.08
CA ILE A 123 3.70 -4.64 5.07
C ILE A 123 3.29 -5.19 3.70
N LEU A 124 2.54 -6.27 3.70
CA LEU A 124 1.97 -6.89 2.51
C LEU A 124 0.48 -7.07 2.72
N PHE A 125 -0.33 -6.60 1.80
CA PHE A 125 -1.74 -6.95 1.82
C PHE A 125 -2.32 -7.06 0.42
N LEU A 126 -3.39 -7.84 0.34
CA LEU A 126 -4.18 -8.04 -0.85
C LEU A 126 -5.65 -7.70 -0.56
N LYS A 127 -6.24 -6.83 -1.38
CA LYS A 127 -7.58 -6.30 -1.19
C LYS A 127 -8.41 -6.42 -2.44
N SER A 128 -9.73 -6.56 -2.28
CA SER A 128 -10.64 -6.44 -3.41
C SER A 128 -10.58 -5.01 -3.98
N ILE A 129 -10.84 -4.86 -5.27
CA ILE A 129 -10.93 -3.53 -5.89
C ILE A 129 -12.02 -2.70 -5.21
N ASP A 130 -13.13 -3.31 -4.80
CA ASP A 130 -14.23 -2.61 -4.12
C ASP A 130 -13.83 -2.05 -2.75
N GLU A 131 -13.00 -2.75 -1.96
CA GLU A 131 -12.42 -2.19 -0.74
C GLU A 131 -11.50 -1.00 -1.05
N MET A 132 -10.72 -1.08 -2.13
CA MET A 132 -9.76 -0.03 -2.49
C MET A 132 -10.41 1.23 -3.08
N LYS A 133 -11.58 1.12 -3.72
CA LYS A 133 -12.38 2.28 -4.17
C LYS A 133 -12.71 3.25 -3.04
N GLN A 134 -12.80 2.75 -1.81
CA GLN A 134 -13.11 3.57 -0.63
C GLN A 134 -11.92 4.44 -0.19
N VAL A 135 -10.74 4.23 -0.77
CA VAL A 135 -9.51 4.93 -0.42
C VAL A 135 -9.24 6.07 -1.39
N ASN A 136 -9.68 7.27 -1.00
CA ASN A 136 -9.46 8.54 -1.69
C ASN A 136 -10.17 8.66 -3.06
N GLY A 137 -10.56 9.87 -3.43
CA GLY A 137 -11.42 10.19 -4.58
C GLY A 137 -10.78 10.01 -5.96
N LEU A 138 -9.74 9.19 -6.08
CA LEU A 138 -9.03 8.88 -7.32
C LEU A 138 -9.74 7.80 -8.16
N PHE A 139 -10.81 7.20 -7.63
CA PHE A 139 -11.37 5.94 -8.11
C PHE A 139 -12.88 6.03 -8.38
N ASP A 140 -13.28 6.98 -9.23
CA ASP A 140 -14.61 6.96 -9.86
C ASP A 140 -14.52 6.20 -11.19
N TYR A 141 -14.43 4.86 -11.09
CA TYR A 141 -14.18 4.02 -12.27
C TYR A 141 -15.40 3.96 -13.18
N LEU A 142 -15.19 4.37 -14.43
CA LEU A 142 -16.17 4.30 -15.51
C LEU A 142 -16.37 2.84 -15.94
N GLY A 143 -17.47 2.56 -16.66
CA GLY A 143 -17.88 1.19 -17.00
C GLY A 143 -16.84 0.34 -17.76
N LYS A 144 -15.86 0.96 -18.44
CA LYS A 144 -14.74 0.23 -19.08
C LYS A 144 -13.72 -0.27 -18.05
N GLU A 145 -13.36 0.55 -17.07
CA GLU A 145 -12.40 0.21 -16.01
C GLU A 145 -12.97 -0.83 -15.06
N GLN A 146 -14.28 -0.77 -14.77
CA GLN A 146 -14.94 -1.79 -13.95
C GLN A 146 -14.83 -3.18 -14.58
N LYS A 147 -14.93 -3.29 -15.91
CA LYS A 147 -14.72 -4.56 -16.62
C LYS A 147 -13.26 -5.03 -16.54
N LEU A 148 -12.32 -4.10 -16.68
CA LEU A 148 -10.87 -4.40 -16.60
C LEU A 148 -10.44 -4.84 -15.20
N LEU A 149 -11.10 -4.33 -14.16
CA LEU A 149 -10.78 -4.63 -12.76
C LEU A 149 -11.62 -5.77 -12.17
N LYS A 150 -12.57 -6.32 -12.93
CA LYS A 150 -13.42 -7.41 -12.49
C LYS A 150 -12.57 -8.64 -12.12
N ASP A 151 -12.88 -9.23 -10.97
CA ASP A 151 -12.20 -10.42 -10.43
C ASP A 151 -10.68 -10.24 -10.18
N LYS A 152 -10.20 -8.98 -10.17
CA LYS A 152 -8.82 -8.62 -9.83
C LYS A 152 -8.70 -8.17 -8.38
N TYR A 153 -7.47 -8.07 -7.92
CA TYR A 153 -7.13 -7.64 -6.58
C TYR A 153 -6.06 -6.55 -6.62
N TRP A 154 -6.08 -5.73 -5.59
CA TRP A 154 -5.06 -4.74 -5.33
C TRP A 154 -4.03 -5.31 -4.36
N LEU A 155 -2.79 -5.41 -4.81
CA LEU A 155 -1.64 -5.83 -4.02
C LEU A 155 -0.86 -4.60 -3.59
N SER A 156 -0.61 -4.47 -2.29
CA SER A 156 0.29 -3.45 -1.74
C SER A 156 1.48 -4.13 -1.08
N GLN A 157 2.68 -3.71 -1.49
CA GLN A 157 3.94 -4.17 -0.94
C GLN A 157 4.75 -2.97 -0.44
N THR A 158 4.91 -2.86 0.88
CA THR A 158 5.54 -1.72 1.50
C THR A 158 6.72 -2.15 2.36
N THR A 159 7.82 -1.41 2.26
CA THR A 159 8.94 -1.50 3.19
C THR A 159 9.11 -0.17 3.90
N ILE A 160 9.18 -0.23 5.23
CA ILE A 160 9.45 0.89 6.11
C ILE A 160 10.89 0.75 6.60
N TYR A 161 11.69 1.78 6.34
CA TYR A 161 13.07 1.86 6.80
C TYR A 161 13.10 2.52 8.19
N LEU A 162 13.65 1.83 9.18
CA LEU A 162 13.71 2.32 10.57
C LEU A 162 14.97 3.14 10.88
N ASN A 163 15.86 3.31 9.90
CA ASN A 163 17.15 3.98 10.00
C ASN A 163 17.04 5.50 10.18
#